data_AF-A0A061QND9-F1
#
_entry.id   AF-A0A061QND9-F1
#
_cell.length_a   1.000
_cell.length_b   1.000
_cell.length_c   1.000
_cell.angle_alpha   90.00
_cell.angle_beta   90.00
_cell.angle_gamma   90.00
#
_symmetry.space_group_name_H-M   'P 1'
#
loop_
_entity.id
_entity.type
_entity.pdbx_description
1 polymer ?
#
loop_
_entity_poly.entity_id
_entity_poly.type
_entity_poly.pdbx_seq_one_letter_code
_entity_poly.pdbx_strand_id
1 'polypeptide(L)'
;GSCYYLEDGVEQHNIFDHNLAAYVHVIGTPSAGGGQDGSMHVQSDDLEDPGDAAAAGFWISNALNTFIDNAASGGWAGFSIPILDKPVRNHRLQTYFNPGQRPTKLFKGNTAHSSGYMWQRGSCIYIGGKLWEERGKLYYSSGRYEHDTRSSDG
;
A
#
# COMPACT_ATOMS: atom_id res chain seq x y z
N GLY A 1 -6.40 -5.16 9.76
CA GLY A 1 -5.17 -5.02 8.97
C GLY A 1 -5.45 -5.48 7.55
N SER A 2 -4.48 -5.30 6.68
CA SER A 2 -4.58 -5.74 5.27
C SER A 2 -4.55 -7.27 5.14
N CYS A 3 -5.07 -7.82 4.03
CA CYS A 3 -5.21 -9.28 3.85
C CYS A 3 -4.00 -9.91 3.15
N TYR A 4 -3.72 -9.51 1.91
CA TYR A 4 -2.49 -9.87 1.19
C TYR A 4 -1.52 -8.71 1.28
N TYR A 5 -0.33 -8.98 1.84
CA TYR A 5 0.59 -7.94 2.28
C TYR A 5 1.96 -8.09 1.64
N LEU A 6 2.42 -7.05 0.95
CA LEU A 6 3.83 -6.83 0.65
C LEU A 6 4.35 -5.82 1.68
N GLU A 7 5.30 -6.22 2.52
CA GLU A 7 5.57 -5.53 3.78
C GLU A 7 6.63 -4.44 3.64
N ASP A 8 7.77 -4.80 3.06
CA ASP A 8 8.99 -3.99 3.13
C ASP A 8 9.30 -3.25 1.83
N GLY A 9 8.56 -3.54 0.76
CA GLY A 9 8.73 -2.96 -0.57
C GLY A 9 9.78 -3.67 -1.41
N VAL A 10 10.46 -4.70 -0.89
CA VAL A 10 11.50 -5.45 -1.62
C VAL A 10 10.93 -6.60 -2.45
N GLU A 11 9.71 -7.02 -2.13
CA GLU A 11 9.05 -8.18 -2.70
C GLU A 11 8.73 -7.96 -4.17
N GLN A 12 9.32 -8.76 -5.04
CA GLN A 12 9.21 -8.65 -6.49
C GLN A 12 8.92 -10.00 -7.12
N HIS A 13 8.27 -9.97 -8.28
CA HIS A 13 8.00 -11.14 -9.11
C HIS A 13 7.14 -12.23 -8.46
N ASN A 14 6.45 -11.91 -7.37
CA ASN A 14 5.41 -12.75 -6.82
C ASN A 14 4.19 -12.79 -7.75
N ILE A 15 3.41 -13.86 -7.64
CA ILE A 15 2.18 -14.08 -8.40
C ILE A 15 1.03 -14.22 -7.41
N PHE A 16 0.08 -13.29 -7.49
CA PHE A 16 -1.20 -13.33 -6.80
C PHE A 16 -2.26 -13.65 -7.84
N ASP A 17 -2.74 -14.90 -7.82
CA ASP A 17 -3.65 -15.42 -8.83
C ASP A 17 -4.90 -16.03 -8.19
N HIS A 18 -6.08 -15.60 -8.63
CA HIS A 18 -7.39 -16.10 -8.17
C HIS A 18 -7.64 -16.02 -6.64
N ASN A 19 -7.13 -14.99 -5.97
CA ASN A 19 -7.32 -14.81 -4.52
C ASN A 19 -8.59 -14.00 -4.20
N LEU A 20 -9.19 -14.27 -3.03
CA LEU A 20 -10.28 -13.47 -2.47
C LEU A 20 -9.80 -12.77 -1.17
N ALA A 21 -9.95 -11.45 -1.12
CA ALA A 21 -9.87 -10.65 0.10
C ALA A 21 -11.26 -10.09 0.41
N ALA A 22 -11.83 -10.40 1.57
CA ALA A 22 -13.18 -9.97 1.94
C ALA A 22 -13.24 -9.50 3.39
N TYR A 23 -14.16 -8.57 3.67
CA TYR A 23 -14.44 -8.09 5.03
C TYR A 23 -13.21 -7.49 5.74
N VAL A 24 -12.35 -6.83 4.96
CA VAL A 24 -11.14 -6.17 5.48
C VAL A 24 -11.52 -4.98 6.35
N HIS A 25 -10.88 -4.86 7.51
CA HIS A 25 -11.08 -3.76 8.45
C HIS A 25 -9.74 -3.11 8.82
N VAL A 26 -9.76 -1.79 8.98
CA VAL A 26 -8.61 -1.04 9.53
C VAL A 26 -8.33 -1.43 10.98
N ILE A 27 -7.10 -1.20 11.41
CA ILE A 27 -6.73 -1.23 12.82
C ILE A 27 -6.66 0.21 13.31
N GLY A 28 -7.30 0.48 14.45
CA GLY A 28 -7.39 1.83 15.00
C GLY A 28 -8.34 2.74 14.22
N THR A 29 -8.04 4.04 14.21
CA THR A 29 -8.86 5.04 13.53
C THR A 29 -8.59 4.99 12.02
N PRO A 30 -9.64 4.83 11.17
CA PRO A 30 -9.46 4.83 9.73
C PRO A 30 -8.78 6.12 9.26
N SER A 31 -7.83 5.97 8.34
CA SER A 31 -7.15 7.09 7.71
C SER A 31 -8.18 7.95 6.98
N ALA A 32 -8.27 9.21 7.38
CA ALA A 32 -9.28 10.14 6.90
C ALA A 32 -8.70 11.54 6.85
N GLY A 33 -8.88 12.23 5.72
CA GLY A 33 -8.38 13.59 5.56
C GLY A 33 -9.23 14.43 4.61
N GLY A 34 -9.01 15.73 4.67
CA GLY A 34 -9.59 16.69 3.73
C GLY A 34 -8.80 16.70 2.43
N GLY A 35 -9.48 16.60 1.28
CA GLY A 35 -8.83 16.85 0.00
C GLY A 35 -7.79 15.80 -0.39
N GLN A 36 -6.58 16.28 -0.71
CA GLN A 36 -5.42 15.48 -1.11
C GLN A 36 -4.44 15.26 0.05
N ASP A 37 -4.63 15.95 1.18
CA ASP A 37 -3.65 15.99 2.28
C ASP A 37 -3.63 14.68 3.08
N GLY A 38 -4.78 13.99 3.17
CA GLY A 38 -4.91 12.74 3.92
C GLY A 38 -4.74 12.92 5.43
N SER A 39 -4.38 11.83 6.12
CA SER A 39 -3.99 11.83 7.54
C SER A 39 -2.68 11.10 7.74
N MET A 40 -1.97 11.49 8.80
CA MET A 40 -0.67 10.95 9.18
C MET A 40 -0.81 9.98 10.36
N HIS A 41 -0.22 8.80 10.20
CA HIS A 41 -0.12 7.76 11.23
C HIS A 41 1.34 7.43 11.48
N VAL A 42 1.73 7.30 12.76
CA VAL A 42 3.13 7.07 13.16
C VAL A 42 3.16 5.99 14.22
N GLN A 43 4.03 5.00 14.03
CA GLN A 43 4.28 3.91 14.98
C GLN A 43 5.77 3.67 15.12
N SER A 44 6.20 2.98 16.18
CA SER A 44 7.55 2.40 16.19
C SER A 44 7.67 1.37 15.08
N ASP A 45 8.86 1.25 14.50
CA ASP A 45 9.16 0.28 13.45
C ASP A 45 8.98 -1.19 13.89
N ASP A 46 9.11 -1.47 15.19
CA ASP A 46 8.98 -2.81 15.77
C ASP A 46 7.56 -3.19 16.27
N LEU A 47 6.52 -2.39 16.01
CA LEU A 47 5.17 -2.61 16.59
C LEU A 47 4.07 -2.92 15.57
N GLU A 48 3.30 -1.91 15.16
CA GLU A 48 2.16 -2.02 14.24
C GLU A 48 2.47 -1.24 12.97
N ASP A 49 2.03 -1.73 11.80
CA ASP A 49 2.15 -0.95 10.58
C ASP A 49 1.19 0.26 10.64
N PRO A 50 1.68 1.51 10.57
CA PRO A 50 0.80 2.68 10.56
C PRO A 50 -0.12 2.70 9.33
N GLY A 51 0.21 1.97 8.26
CA GLY A 51 -0.61 1.71 7.08
C GLY A 51 -1.85 0.87 7.35
N ASP A 52 -1.96 0.18 8.47
CA ASP A 52 -3.18 -0.56 8.84
C ASP A 52 -4.38 0.37 9.13
N ALA A 53 -4.13 1.66 9.38
CA ALA A 53 -5.18 2.69 9.38
C ALA A 53 -5.83 2.87 7.99
N ALA A 54 -5.17 2.41 6.93
CA ALA A 54 -5.66 2.36 5.55
C ALA A 54 -5.64 0.92 4.99
N ALA A 55 -5.98 -0.06 5.84
CA ALA A 55 -5.97 -1.48 5.49
C ALA A 55 -6.73 -1.80 4.19
N ALA A 56 -6.10 -2.63 3.35
CA ALA A 56 -6.62 -3.02 2.05
C ALA A 56 -6.69 -4.54 1.87
N GLY A 57 -7.50 -5.00 0.91
CA GLY A 57 -7.48 -6.40 0.48
C GLY A 57 -6.08 -6.80 0.02
N PHE A 58 -5.49 -5.97 -0.84
CA PHE A 58 -4.14 -6.12 -1.33
C PHE A 58 -3.34 -4.85 -1.02
N TRP A 59 -2.37 -4.96 -0.12
CA TRP A 59 -1.41 -3.91 0.17
C TRP A 59 -0.12 -4.16 -0.62
N ILE A 60 0.15 -3.27 -1.57
CA ILE A 60 1.12 -3.46 -2.64
C ILE A 60 2.21 -2.41 -2.49
N SER A 61 3.12 -2.59 -1.54
CA SER A 61 4.27 -1.70 -1.32
C SER A 61 5.28 -1.70 -2.48
N ASN A 62 5.16 -2.65 -3.41
CA ASN A 62 5.93 -2.71 -4.65
C ASN A 62 5.08 -3.28 -5.79
N ALA A 63 4.95 -2.51 -6.87
CA ALA A 63 4.09 -2.86 -8.00
C ALA A 63 4.71 -3.92 -8.95
N LEU A 64 5.99 -4.26 -8.84
CA LEU A 64 6.68 -5.23 -9.71
C LEU A 64 6.33 -6.70 -9.38
N ASN A 65 5.04 -6.95 -9.21
CA ASN A 65 4.42 -8.23 -8.94
C ASN A 65 3.24 -8.43 -9.90
N THR A 66 2.81 -9.68 -10.05
CA THR A 66 1.70 -10.06 -10.93
C THR A 66 0.43 -10.27 -10.12
N PHE A 67 -0.64 -9.59 -10.51
CA PHE A 67 -1.98 -9.70 -9.90
C PHE A 67 -2.99 -10.07 -10.99
N ILE A 68 -3.50 -11.31 -10.95
CA ILE A 68 -4.42 -11.87 -11.94
C ILE A 68 -5.70 -12.35 -11.25
N ASP A 69 -6.85 -11.94 -11.78
CA ASP A 69 -8.17 -12.48 -11.44
C ASP A 69 -8.47 -12.52 -9.93
N ASN A 70 -7.90 -11.58 -9.16
CA ASN A 70 -8.17 -11.46 -7.73
C ASN A 70 -9.46 -10.66 -7.47
N ALA A 71 -10.13 -10.94 -6.36
CA ALA A 71 -11.31 -10.23 -5.91
C ALA A 71 -11.09 -9.58 -4.54
N ALA A 72 -11.41 -8.29 -4.42
CA ALA A 72 -11.36 -7.55 -3.15
C ALA A 72 -12.73 -6.97 -2.78
N SER A 73 -13.15 -7.15 -1.52
CA SER A 73 -14.38 -6.59 -0.97
C SER A 73 -14.21 -6.08 0.45
N GLY A 74 -14.59 -4.83 0.71
CA GLY A 74 -14.37 -4.16 1.99
C GLY A 74 -13.03 -3.43 2.07
N GLY A 75 -12.61 -3.10 3.28
CA GLY A 75 -11.38 -2.34 3.53
C GLY A 75 -11.50 -0.85 3.28
N TRP A 76 -10.44 -0.15 3.67
CA TRP A 76 -10.22 1.25 3.30
C TRP A 76 -9.97 1.38 1.79
N ALA A 77 -9.33 0.37 1.18
CA ALA A 77 -9.30 0.16 -0.26
C ALA A 77 -9.34 -1.34 -0.60
N GLY A 78 -9.70 -1.69 -1.83
CA GLY A 78 -9.59 -3.07 -2.32
C GLY A 78 -8.13 -3.41 -2.61
N PHE A 79 -7.50 -2.57 -3.42
CA PHE A 79 -6.07 -2.58 -3.74
C PHE A 79 -5.47 -1.23 -3.32
N SER A 80 -4.41 -1.25 -2.53
CA SER A 80 -3.67 -0.05 -2.11
C SER A 80 -2.22 -0.16 -2.56
N ILE A 81 -1.74 0.86 -3.28
CA ILE A 81 -0.37 0.95 -3.80
C ILE A 81 0.27 2.21 -3.18
N PRO A 82 0.85 2.10 -1.96
CA PRO A 82 1.57 3.20 -1.32
C PRO A 82 2.92 3.49 -2.01
N ILE A 83 3.34 4.74 -1.90
CA ILE A 83 4.66 5.19 -2.36
C ILE A 83 5.70 4.87 -1.28
N LEU A 84 6.76 4.18 -1.67
CA LEU A 84 7.96 3.97 -0.86
C LEU A 84 9.18 4.42 -1.69
N ASP A 85 9.93 5.42 -1.20
CA ASP A 85 11.16 5.89 -1.87
C ASP A 85 12.37 4.96 -1.62
N LYS A 86 12.27 4.11 -0.60
CA LYS A 86 13.23 3.09 -0.18
C LYS A 86 12.47 2.00 0.59
N PRO A 87 13.02 0.78 0.71
CA PRO A 87 12.48 -0.22 1.60
C PRO A 87 12.38 0.26 3.05
N VAL A 88 11.52 -0.39 3.82
CA VAL A 88 11.32 -0.12 5.26
C VAL A 88 11.70 -1.34 6.11
N ARG A 89 11.68 -1.20 7.43
CA ARG A 89 11.91 -2.27 8.41
C ARG A 89 13.20 -3.04 8.17
N ASN A 90 13.15 -4.37 8.06
CA ASN A 90 14.31 -5.25 7.97
C ASN A 90 15.17 -4.96 6.73
N HIS A 91 14.56 -4.37 5.70
CA HIS A 91 15.23 -4.05 4.44
C HIS A 91 15.61 -2.57 4.31
N ARG A 92 15.36 -1.74 5.33
CA ARG A 92 15.60 -0.28 5.30
C ARG A 92 17.00 0.18 4.90
N LEU A 93 18.00 -0.69 5.07
CA LEU A 93 19.39 -0.41 4.71
C LEU A 93 19.71 -0.72 3.23
N GLN A 94 18.76 -1.27 2.46
CA GLN A 94 18.90 -1.50 1.02
C GLN A 94 18.66 -0.20 0.23
N THR A 95 19.58 0.75 0.37
CA THR A 95 19.41 2.13 -0.13
C THR A 95 19.47 2.29 -1.65
N TYR A 96 19.92 1.28 -2.39
CA TYR A 96 19.99 1.30 -3.86
C TYR A 96 18.69 0.84 -4.53
N PHE A 97 17.69 0.46 -3.74
CA PHE A 97 16.43 -0.03 -4.23
C PHE A 97 15.32 1.00 -3.95
N ASN A 98 14.55 1.38 -4.98
CA ASN A 98 13.41 2.28 -4.84
C ASN A 98 12.13 1.55 -5.30
N PRO A 99 11.25 1.11 -4.38
CA PRO A 99 10.00 0.45 -4.74
C PRO A 99 9.05 1.32 -5.58
N GLY A 100 8.99 2.62 -5.31
CA GLY A 100 8.13 3.58 -6.02
C GLY A 100 8.51 3.82 -7.48
N GLN A 101 9.73 3.46 -7.88
CA GLN A 101 10.22 3.55 -9.27
C GLN A 101 10.11 2.23 -10.04
N ARG A 102 9.48 1.20 -9.46
CA ARG A 102 9.32 -0.10 -10.12
C ARG A 102 8.04 -0.13 -10.96
N PRO A 103 8.10 -0.58 -12.22
CA PRO A 103 6.91 -0.67 -13.06
C PRO A 103 5.98 -1.78 -12.55
N THR A 104 4.67 -1.61 -12.74
CA THR A 104 3.71 -2.68 -12.50
C THR A 104 3.99 -3.84 -13.45
N LYS A 105 4.21 -5.06 -12.94
CA LYS A 105 4.52 -6.21 -13.80
C LYS A 105 3.31 -6.65 -14.61
N LEU A 106 2.20 -6.94 -13.93
CA LEU A 106 0.93 -7.27 -14.57
C LEU A 106 -0.23 -7.07 -13.58
N PHE A 107 -1.26 -6.35 -14.00
CA PHE A 107 -2.50 -6.19 -13.25
C PHE A 107 -3.69 -6.45 -14.19
N LYS A 108 -4.27 -7.65 -14.12
CA LYS A 108 -5.26 -8.12 -15.12
C LYS A 108 -6.43 -8.83 -14.43
N GLY A 109 -7.65 -8.52 -14.85
CA GLY A 109 -8.85 -9.27 -14.44
C GLY A 109 -9.24 -9.13 -12.96
N ASN A 110 -8.51 -8.33 -12.18
CA ASN A 110 -8.83 -8.06 -10.79
C ASN A 110 -10.14 -7.28 -10.66
N THR A 111 -10.93 -7.64 -9.67
CA THR A 111 -12.19 -6.97 -9.33
C THR A 111 -12.12 -6.42 -7.91
N ALA A 112 -12.69 -5.24 -7.70
CA ALA A 112 -12.86 -4.68 -6.37
C ALA A 112 -14.24 -4.04 -6.26
N HIS A 113 -14.95 -4.39 -5.20
CA HIS A 113 -16.30 -3.92 -4.93
C HIS A 113 -16.46 -3.59 -3.44
N SER A 114 -17.47 -2.81 -3.07
CA SER A 114 -17.77 -2.48 -1.66
C SER A 114 -16.55 -2.02 -0.82
N SER A 115 -15.57 -1.40 -1.46
CA SER A 115 -14.34 -0.90 -0.82
C SER A 115 -14.42 0.62 -0.63
N GLY A 116 -13.57 1.19 0.23
CA GLY A 116 -13.54 2.66 0.41
C GLY A 116 -14.64 3.21 1.31
N TYR A 117 -15.47 2.36 1.93
CA TYR A 117 -16.56 2.82 2.79
C TYR A 117 -16.09 3.56 4.06
N MET A 118 -14.82 3.38 4.44
CA MET A 118 -14.23 3.96 5.65
C MET A 118 -13.78 5.42 5.46
N TRP A 119 -13.75 5.93 4.23
CA TRP A 119 -13.39 7.32 3.94
C TRP A 119 -14.22 7.81 2.76
N GLN A 120 -14.82 9.00 2.84
CA GLN A 120 -15.68 9.53 1.77
C GLN A 120 -14.97 9.72 0.41
N ARG A 121 -13.64 9.66 0.39
CA ARG A 121 -12.80 9.72 -0.82
C ARG A 121 -12.02 8.43 -1.06
N GLY A 122 -12.40 7.35 -0.38
CA GLY A 122 -11.85 6.02 -0.58
C GLY A 122 -12.14 5.49 -1.98
N SER A 123 -11.43 4.44 -2.37
CA SER A 123 -11.54 3.86 -3.71
C SER A 123 -11.34 2.35 -3.70
N CYS A 124 -11.84 1.68 -4.73
CA CYS A 124 -11.56 0.27 -4.97
C CYS A 124 -10.07 0.02 -5.25
N ILE A 125 -9.43 0.94 -5.98
CA ILE A 125 -7.99 0.95 -6.24
C ILE A 125 -7.47 2.30 -5.79
N TYR A 126 -6.58 2.30 -4.81
CA TYR A 126 -5.92 3.50 -4.29
C TYR A 126 -4.45 3.49 -4.70
N ILE A 127 -4.02 4.55 -5.37
CA ILE A 127 -2.62 4.77 -5.74
C ILE A 127 -2.21 6.11 -5.12
N GLY A 128 -1.18 6.07 -4.30
CA GLY A 128 -0.80 7.18 -3.43
C GLY A 128 -0.78 6.73 -1.98
N GLY A 129 -0.75 7.71 -1.07
CA GLY A 129 -0.23 7.45 0.26
C GLY A 129 1.28 7.26 0.22
N LYS A 130 1.94 7.47 1.35
CA LYS A 130 3.39 7.33 1.47
C LYS A 130 3.72 6.58 2.74
N LEU A 131 4.50 5.52 2.62
CA LEU A 131 5.06 4.77 3.73
C LEU A 131 6.58 5.03 3.76
N TRP A 132 7.11 5.47 4.89
CA TRP A 132 8.54 5.69 5.04
C TRP A 132 9.01 5.52 6.48
N GLU A 133 10.29 5.25 6.63
CA GLU A 133 10.92 5.14 7.93
C GLU A 133 11.93 6.28 8.18
N GLU A 134 11.82 6.89 9.35
CA GLU A 134 12.72 7.92 9.84
C GLU A 134 12.92 7.79 11.36
N ARG A 135 14.18 7.81 11.82
CA ARG A 135 14.56 7.83 13.25
C ARG A 135 13.90 6.72 14.10
N GLY A 136 13.85 5.49 13.58
CA GLY A 136 13.29 4.32 14.29
C GLY A 136 11.76 4.35 14.41
N LYS A 137 11.10 5.07 13.50
CA LYS A 137 9.64 5.14 13.41
C LYS A 137 9.21 4.92 11.99
N LEU A 138 8.10 4.22 11.84
CA LEU A 138 7.41 4.03 10.60
C LEU A 138 6.29 5.06 10.50
N TYR A 139 6.18 5.71 9.35
CA TYR A 139 5.23 6.75 9.05
C TYR A 139 4.38 6.33 7.85
N TYR A 140 3.06 6.43 7.97
CA TYR A 140 2.14 6.26 6.86
C TYR A 140 1.22 7.47 6.74
N SER A 141 1.29 8.16 5.60
CA SER A 141 0.36 9.22 5.25
C SER A 141 -0.56 8.72 4.16
N SER A 142 -1.87 8.86 4.31
CA SER A 142 -2.82 8.53 3.23
C SER A 142 -2.93 9.62 2.16
N GLY A 143 -2.23 10.74 2.30
CA GLY A 143 -2.26 11.85 1.34
C GLY A 143 -1.70 11.48 -0.04
N ARG A 144 -1.88 12.35 -1.04
CA ARG A 144 -1.25 12.19 -2.35
C ARG A 144 0.11 12.87 -2.33
N TYR A 145 1.15 12.12 -2.65
CA TYR A 145 2.53 12.60 -2.71
C TYR A 145 3.03 12.56 -4.14
N GLU A 146 3.73 13.62 -4.53
CA GLU A 146 4.56 13.61 -5.73
C GLU A 146 5.72 12.63 -5.52
N HIS A 147 6.00 11.83 -6.54
CA HIS A 147 7.18 10.98 -6.61
C HIS A 147 7.57 10.77 -8.07
N ASP A 148 8.84 10.40 -8.28
CA ASP A 148 9.34 10.07 -9.61
C ASP A 148 8.87 8.68 -10.01
N THR A 149 8.07 8.60 -11.07
CA THR A 149 7.51 7.35 -11.60
C THR A 149 8.35 6.76 -12.73
N ARG A 150 9.47 7.39 -13.09
CA ARG A 150 10.36 6.86 -14.11
C ARG A 150 11.03 5.59 -13.59
N SER A 151 11.08 4.59 -14.45
CA SER A 151 11.79 3.34 -14.18
C SER A 151 13.24 3.64 -13.84
N SER A 152 13.74 3.10 -12.73
CA SER A 152 15.16 3.13 -12.39
C SER A 152 16.01 2.31 -13.36
N ASP A 153 15.37 1.48 -14.18
CA ASP A 153 16.01 0.51 -15.07
C ASP A 153 16.22 1.05 -16.51
N GLY A 154 15.92 2.34 -16.73
CA GLY A 154 15.93 2.99 -18.04
C GLY A 154 14.71 2.61 -18.89
#